data_AF-A0A0V0GNQ4-F1
#
_entry.id   AF-A0A0V0GNQ4-F1
#
_cell.length_a   1.000
_cell.length_b   1.000
_cell.length_c   1.000
_cell.angle_alpha   90.00
_cell.angle_beta   90.00
_cell.angle_gamma   90.00
#
_symmetry.space_group_name_H-M   'P 1'
#
loop_
_entity.id
_entity.type
_entity.pdbx_description
1 polymer ?
#
loop_
_entity_poly.entity_id
_entity_poly.type
_entity_poly.pdbx_seq_one_letter_code
_entity_poly.pdbx_strand_id
1 'polypeptide(L)'
;MFSEEITYRPQSVGYETFVATGTIGFVKDAKHHIDVQGFNVYHKNRLIKPFWRVWNAAGSDGRGVIGILEANFVEPAHDKQGFERTIVLARLEARLQFIQKKYWSSNCHFIGYAKRRNVKNTAVSPDQEQPSIGHTTCHDDGSNLKSSRVERERGPVHS
;
A
#
# COMPACT_ATOMS: atom_id res chain seq x y z
N MET A 1 5.03 -19.68 9.70
CA MET A 1 4.40 -18.34 9.63
C MET A 1 5.37 -17.46 8.86
N PHE A 2 4.96 -16.83 7.76
CA PHE A 2 5.85 -15.97 6.98
C PHE A 2 5.96 -14.62 7.68
N SER A 3 7.02 -14.41 8.45
CA SER A 3 7.26 -13.15 9.16
C SER A 3 8.70 -12.71 9.04
N GLU A 4 8.91 -11.41 8.94
CA GLU A 4 10.22 -10.77 8.84
C GLU A 4 10.39 -9.78 9.99
N GLU A 5 11.59 -9.68 10.55
CA GLU A 5 11.91 -8.66 11.55
C GLU A 5 12.06 -7.28 10.90
N ILE A 6 11.57 -6.26 11.60
CA ILE A 6 11.71 -4.86 11.22
C ILE A 6 12.63 -4.19 12.22
N THR A 7 13.63 -3.49 11.70
CA THR A 7 14.39 -2.51 12.48
C THR A 7 14.42 -1.19 11.72
N TYR A 8 14.06 -0.10 12.40
CA TYR A 8 14.19 1.25 11.91
C TYR A 8 15.00 2.08 12.90
N ARG A 9 16.01 2.77 12.39
CA ARG A 9 16.82 3.73 13.13
C ARG A 9 16.60 5.10 12.48
N PRO A 10 15.90 6.04 13.14
CA PRO A 10 15.81 7.41 12.67
C PRO A 10 17.22 8.01 12.57
N GLN A 11 17.46 8.84 11.56
CA GLN A 11 18.66 9.67 11.52
C GLN A 11 18.61 10.64 12.70
N SER A 12 19.64 10.63 13.55
CA SER A 12 19.54 11.26 14.87
C SER A 12 19.29 12.76 14.74
N VAL A 13 18.43 13.27 15.62
CA VAL A 13 18.31 14.69 15.92
C VAL A 13 18.81 14.81 17.36
N GLY A 14 20.13 14.75 17.55
CA GLY A 14 20.79 14.78 18.87
C GLY A 14 21.62 13.54 19.22
N TYR A 15 21.92 13.37 20.53
CA TYR A 15 22.82 12.33 21.07
C TYR A 15 22.15 10.97 21.34
N GLU A 16 20.82 10.90 21.28
CA GLU A 16 20.06 9.69 21.56
C GLU A 16 19.96 8.79 20.31
N THR A 17 20.30 7.51 20.50
CA THR A 17 20.16 6.50 19.44
C THR A 17 18.79 5.85 19.52
N PHE A 18 17.85 6.36 18.72
CA PHE A 18 16.51 5.81 18.66
C PHE A 18 16.45 4.56 17.77
N VAL A 19 15.71 3.54 18.21
CA VAL A 19 15.43 2.33 17.43
C VAL A 19 13.97 1.97 17.60
N ALA A 20 13.28 1.68 16.49
CA ALA A 20 12.01 0.97 16.49
C ALA A 20 12.24 -0.45 15.96
N THR A 21 11.83 -1.43 16.75
CA THR A 21 11.90 -2.85 16.42
C THR A 21 10.51 -3.44 16.33
N GLY A 22 10.38 -4.46 15.50
CA GLY A 22 9.08 -5.04 15.23
C GLY A 22 9.13 -6.24 14.31
N THR A 23 7.97 -6.67 13.86
CA THR A 23 7.79 -7.80 12.96
C THR A 23 6.70 -7.47 11.96
N ILE A 24 6.82 -7.96 10.74
CA ILE A 24 5.77 -7.91 9.71
C ILE A 24 5.47 -9.29 9.20
N GLY A 25 4.20 -9.57 8.95
CA GLY A 25 3.77 -10.87 8.48
C GLY A 25 2.38 -10.85 7.88
N PHE A 26 2.00 -11.97 7.26
CA PHE A 26 0.62 -12.21 6.91
C PHE A 26 -0.18 -12.70 8.12
N VAL A 27 -1.41 -12.21 8.24
CA VAL A 27 -2.41 -12.79 9.15
C VAL A 27 -2.74 -14.22 8.72
N LYS A 28 -3.17 -15.05 9.68
CA LYS A 28 -3.46 -16.48 9.44
C LYS A 28 -4.44 -16.69 8.28
N ASP A 29 -5.44 -15.82 8.18
CA ASP A 29 -6.51 -15.91 7.19
C ASP A 29 -6.22 -15.13 5.90
N ALA A 30 -4.97 -14.71 5.67
CA ALA A 30 -4.60 -13.93 4.47
C ALA A 30 -4.91 -14.65 3.15
N LYS A 31 -4.93 -16.00 3.16
CA LYS A 31 -5.34 -16.83 2.02
C LYS A 31 -6.81 -16.65 1.62
N HIS A 32 -7.65 -16.15 2.54
CA HIS A 32 -9.04 -15.80 2.26
C HIS A 32 -9.19 -14.36 1.75
N HIS A 33 -8.09 -13.68 1.42
CA HIS A 33 -8.06 -12.33 0.87
C HIS A 33 -8.77 -11.29 1.74
N ILE A 34 -8.69 -11.46 3.07
CA ILE A 34 -9.30 -10.56 4.04
C ILE A 34 -8.74 -9.13 3.92
N ASP A 35 -9.62 -8.14 4.04
CA ASP A 35 -9.27 -6.72 3.90
C ASP A 35 -8.78 -6.11 5.22
N VAL A 36 -7.82 -6.79 5.84
CA VAL A 36 -7.14 -6.33 7.05
C VAL A 36 -5.70 -6.01 6.71
N GLN A 37 -5.22 -4.84 7.12
CA GLN A 37 -3.84 -4.43 6.92
C GLN A 37 -3.40 -3.33 7.88
N GLY A 38 -2.09 -3.12 8.00
CA GLY A 38 -1.48 -1.99 8.70
C GLY A 38 -0.57 -2.39 9.85
N PHE A 39 -0.17 -1.41 10.65
CA PHE A 39 0.76 -1.61 11.76
C PHE A 39 0.09 -1.36 13.11
N ASN A 40 0.27 -2.27 14.05
CA ASN A 40 0.00 -2.03 15.46
C ASN A 40 1.23 -1.39 16.08
N VAL A 41 1.12 -0.11 16.44
CA VAL A 41 2.25 0.65 16.99
C VAL A 41 2.08 0.84 18.49
N TYR A 42 3.11 0.41 19.21
CA TYR A 42 3.21 0.45 20.65
C TYR A 42 4.18 1.54 21.11
N HIS A 43 3.94 2.07 22.30
CA HIS A 43 4.85 2.94 23.04
C HIS A 43 4.86 2.48 24.48
N LYS A 44 6.03 2.06 25.02
CA LYS A 44 6.18 1.55 26.39
C LYS A 44 5.16 0.45 26.71
N ASN A 45 5.11 -0.57 25.85
CA ASN A 45 4.19 -1.72 25.94
C ASN A 45 2.68 -1.36 25.90
N ARG A 46 2.31 -0.15 25.50
CA ARG A 46 0.92 0.28 25.30
C ARG A 46 0.62 0.42 23.82
N LEU A 47 -0.46 -0.20 23.35
CA LEU A 47 -0.96 0.02 21.99
C LEU A 47 -1.47 1.46 21.88
N ILE A 48 -0.86 2.24 20.99
CA ILE A 48 -1.24 3.63 20.73
C ILE A 48 -2.05 3.72 19.45
N LYS A 49 -1.61 3.03 18.39
CA LYS A 49 -2.25 3.11 17.08
C LYS A 49 -2.54 1.70 16.54
N PRO A 50 -3.79 1.20 16.69
CA PRO A 50 -4.20 -0.08 16.12
C PRO A 50 -4.31 0.04 14.60
N PHE A 51 -3.90 -1.01 13.88
CA PHE A 51 -4.07 -1.13 12.42
C PHE A 51 -3.74 0.14 11.64
N TRP A 52 -2.66 0.83 11.99
CA TRP A 52 -2.26 2.07 11.34
C TRP A 52 -2.02 1.81 9.85
N ARG A 53 -2.96 2.28 9.04
CA ARG A 53 -2.91 2.14 7.60
C ARG A 53 -1.96 3.15 6.99
N VAL A 54 -0.74 2.69 6.71
CA VAL A 54 0.34 3.49 6.09
C VAL A 54 0.37 3.37 4.56
N TRP A 55 -0.39 2.43 3.98
CA TRP A 55 -0.49 2.21 2.55
C TRP A 55 -1.95 2.11 2.11
N ASN A 56 -2.34 2.99 1.20
CA ASN A 56 -3.63 2.98 0.53
C ASN A 56 -3.43 2.57 -0.93
N ALA A 57 -3.50 1.27 -1.22
CA ALA A 57 -3.50 0.78 -2.59
C ALA A 57 -4.90 0.87 -3.21
N ALA A 58 -4.98 1.10 -4.52
CA ALA A 58 -6.24 1.09 -5.27
C ALA A 58 -6.77 -0.32 -5.56
N GLY A 59 -5.97 -1.37 -5.34
CA GLY A 59 -6.31 -2.77 -5.61
C GLY A 59 -6.16 -3.68 -4.39
N SER A 60 -5.91 -4.97 -4.63
CA SER A 60 -5.69 -5.96 -3.57
C SER A 60 -4.33 -5.85 -2.88
N ASP A 61 -3.47 -4.94 -3.33
CA ASP A 61 -2.12 -4.80 -2.81
C ASP A 61 -2.14 -4.44 -1.30
N GLY A 62 -1.31 -5.12 -0.51
CA GLY A 62 -1.19 -4.90 0.93
C GLY A 62 -2.18 -5.69 1.80
N ARG A 63 -3.20 -6.33 1.21
CA ARG A 63 -4.17 -7.14 1.96
C ARG A 63 -3.52 -8.28 2.73
N GLY A 64 -4.00 -8.48 3.96
CA GLY A 64 -3.54 -9.51 4.88
C GLY A 64 -2.22 -9.19 5.60
N VAL A 65 -1.57 -8.06 5.33
CA VAL A 65 -0.27 -7.73 5.95
C VAL A 65 -0.46 -6.96 7.24
N ILE A 66 0.03 -7.52 8.33
CA ILE A 66 0.09 -6.86 9.64
C ILE A 66 1.53 -6.72 10.09
N GLY A 67 1.87 -5.52 10.57
CA GLY A 67 3.09 -5.29 11.32
C GLY A 67 2.80 -4.98 12.78
N ILE A 68 3.75 -5.29 13.64
CA ILE A 68 3.79 -4.91 15.04
C ILE A 68 5.11 -4.18 15.26
N LEU A 69 5.07 -3.02 15.90
CA LEU A 69 6.25 -2.18 16.09
C LEU A 69 6.17 -1.47 17.45
N GLU A 70 7.29 -1.38 18.16
CA GLU A 70 7.44 -0.47 19.28
C GLU A 70 8.25 0.77 18.86
N ALA A 71 7.71 1.96 19.09
CA ALA A 71 8.29 3.24 18.70
C ALA A 71 8.38 4.20 19.89
N ASN A 72 9.34 3.94 20.78
CA ASN A 72 9.51 4.70 22.02
C ASN A 72 10.01 6.13 21.84
N PHE A 73 10.49 6.47 20.63
CA PHE A 73 10.96 7.82 20.29
C PHE A 73 9.86 8.75 19.76
N VAL A 74 8.63 8.25 19.60
CA VAL A 74 7.49 9.09 19.20
C VAL A 74 6.56 9.24 20.41
N GLU A 75 6.33 10.47 20.80
CA GLU A 75 5.45 10.79 21.92
C GLU A 75 3.97 10.57 21.55
N PRO A 76 3.20 9.82 22.36
CA PRO A 76 1.75 9.76 22.24
C PRO A 76 1.11 11.14 22.44
N ALA A 77 0.01 11.40 21.73
CA ALA A 77 -0.80 12.58 21.96
C ALA A 77 -1.46 12.56 23.35
N HIS A 78 -2.02 13.70 23.77
CA HIS A 78 -2.57 13.90 25.12
C HIS A 78 -3.58 12.83 25.57
N ASP A 79 -4.40 12.30 24.65
CA ASP A 79 -5.39 11.24 24.91
C ASP A 79 -4.85 9.81 24.72
N LYS A 80 -3.59 9.68 24.26
CA LYS A 80 -2.92 8.42 23.92
C LYS A 80 -3.68 7.56 22.90
N GLN A 81 -4.50 8.18 22.06
CA GLN A 81 -5.18 7.55 20.91
C GLN A 81 -4.46 7.82 19.58
N GLY A 82 -3.38 8.59 19.64
CA GLY A 82 -2.54 8.92 18.50
C GLY A 82 -1.14 9.31 18.93
N PHE A 83 -0.33 9.71 17.96
CA PHE A 83 0.98 10.28 18.18
C PHE A 83 0.97 11.76 17.87
N GLU A 84 1.85 12.51 18.52
CA GLU A 84 2.11 13.90 18.17
C GLU A 84 2.58 14.02 16.72
N ARG A 85 2.03 15.02 16.00
CA ARG A 85 2.32 15.19 14.58
C ARG A 85 3.70 15.82 14.39
N THR A 86 4.72 14.97 14.25
CA THR A 86 6.12 15.38 14.10
C THR A 86 6.71 14.92 12.76
N ILE A 87 7.83 15.54 12.36
CA ILE A 87 8.62 15.10 11.20
C ILE A 87 9.15 13.67 11.39
N VAL A 88 9.46 13.29 12.63
CA VAL A 88 9.94 11.96 13.00
C VAL A 88 8.85 10.92 12.77
N LEU A 89 7.60 11.20 13.18
CA LEU A 89 6.45 10.34 12.90
C LEU A 89 6.21 10.18 11.39
N ALA A 90 6.28 11.28 10.62
CA ALA A 90 6.10 11.22 9.17
C ALA A 90 7.18 10.37 8.47
N ARG A 91 8.44 10.46 8.93
CA ARG A 91 9.53 9.61 8.44
C ARG A 91 9.33 8.14 8.79
N LEU A 92 8.84 7.86 9.99
CA LEU A 92 8.47 6.50 10.40
C LEU A 92 7.36 5.95 9.50
N GLU A 93 6.29 6.71 9.26
CA GLU A 93 5.19 6.33 8.38
C GLU A 93 5.69 5.95 6.97
N ALA A 94 6.51 6.82 6.36
CA ALA A 94 7.09 6.57 5.05
C ALA A 94 7.95 5.29 5.03
N ARG A 95 8.73 5.04 6.09
CA ARG A 95 9.53 3.83 6.22
C ARG A 95 8.65 2.58 6.34
N LEU A 96 7.61 2.61 7.16
CA LEU A 96 6.68 1.49 7.32
C LEU A 96 5.95 1.17 6.02
N GLN A 97 5.52 2.20 5.28
CA GLN A 97 4.93 2.03 3.95
C GLN A 97 5.90 1.31 3.00
N PHE A 98 7.17 1.72 2.96
CA PHE A 98 8.18 1.07 2.13
C PHE A 98 8.36 -0.42 2.50
N ILE A 99 8.48 -0.70 3.80
CA ILE A 99 8.63 -2.07 4.31
C ILE A 99 7.42 -2.93 3.94
N GLN A 100 6.20 -2.42 4.15
CA GLN A 100 4.96 -3.14 3.82
C GLN A 100 4.86 -3.45 2.33
N LYS A 101 5.14 -2.46 1.47
CA LYS A 101 5.15 -2.65 0.01
C LYS A 101 6.16 -3.71 -0.42
N LYS A 102 7.38 -3.68 0.14
CA LYS A 102 8.43 -4.66 -0.14
C LYS A 102 8.01 -6.05 0.30
N TYR A 103 7.58 -6.21 1.54
CA TYR A 103 7.14 -7.48 2.11
C TYR A 103 5.99 -8.08 1.29
N TRP A 104 4.95 -7.30 1.00
CA TRP A 104 3.80 -7.78 0.24
C TRP A 104 4.21 -8.21 -1.17
N SER A 105 4.95 -7.36 -1.89
CA SER A 105 5.32 -7.64 -3.28
C SER A 105 6.19 -8.89 -3.43
N SER A 106 7.07 -9.15 -2.44
CA SER A 106 7.92 -10.35 -2.43
C SER A 106 7.14 -11.61 -2.06
N ASN A 107 6.17 -11.52 -1.15
CA ASN A 107 5.57 -12.68 -0.50
C ASN A 107 4.10 -12.95 -0.91
N CYS A 108 3.44 -12.07 -1.67
CA CYS A 108 2.01 -12.16 -1.98
C CYS A 108 1.60 -13.47 -2.67
N HIS A 109 2.51 -14.09 -3.43
CA HIS A 109 2.27 -15.36 -4.11
C HIS A 109 2.06 -16.55 -3.15
N PHE A 110 2.59 -16.48 -1.92
CA PHE A 110 2.36 -17.51 -0.91
C PHE A 110 0.93 -17.52 -0.34
N ILE A 111 0.17 -16.44 -0.57
CA ILE A 111 -1.21 -16.30 -0.10
C ILE A 111 -2.24 -16.24 -1.24
N GLY A 112 -1.85 -16.65 -2.46
CA GLY A 112 -2.78 -16.80 -3.59
C GLY A 112 -2.86 -15.61 -4.54
N TYR A 113 -2.09 -14.54 -4.32
CA TYR A 113 -2.02 -13.42 -5.27
C TYR A 113 -1.02 -13.68 -6.40
N ALA A 114 -1.28 -13.10 -7.58
CA ALA A 114 -0.32 -13.13 -8.68
C ALA A 114 0.96 -12.35 -8.32
N LYS A 115 2.13 -12.93 -8.64
CA LYS A 115 3.42 -12.25 -8.47
C LYS A 115 3.46 -10.98 -9.31
N ARG A 116 3.75 -9.85 -8.68
CA ARG A 116 3.92 -8.59 -9.41
C ARG A 116 5.20 -8.65 -10.22
N ARG A 117 5.10 -8.49 -11.54
CA ARG A 117 6.27 -8.29 -12.40
C ARG A 117 6.74 -6.85 -12.20
N ASN A 118 8.01 -6.69 -11.83
CA ASN A 118 8.60 -5.36 -11.76
C ASN A 118 8.80 -4.88 -13.20
N VAL A 119 8.01 -3.91 -13.66
CA VAL A 119 8.00 -3.44 -15.07
C VAL A 119 9.33 -2.77 -15.47
N LYS A 120 10.27 -2.58 -14.52
CA LYS A 120 11.55 -1.91 -14.75
C LYS A 120 12.56 -2.64 -15.64
N ASN A 121 12.28 -3.86 -16.11
CA ASN A 121 13.18 -4.62 -17.00
C ASN A 121 12.56 -5.03 -18.35
N THR A 122 11.59 -4.27 -18.88
CA THR A 122 11.22 -4.43 -20.31
C THR A 122 11.91 -3.32 -21.11
N ALA A 123 13.23 -3.43 -21.26
CA ALA A 123 13.89 -2.80 -22.40
C ALA A 123 13.40 -3.56 -23.63
N VAL A 124 12.62 -2.87 -24.46
CA VAL A 124 12.10 -3.38 -25.72
C VAL A 124 13.30 -3.53 -26.65
N SER A 125 13.70 -4.76 -26.95
CA SER A 125 14.55 -5.04 -28.12
C SER A 125 13.61 -5.24 -29.32
N PRO A 126 13.78 -4.50 -30.43
CA PRO A 126 13.07 -4.78 -31.66
C PRO A 126 13.69 -6.00 -32.35
N ASP A 127 12.86 -6.66 -33.14
CA ASP A 127 13.16 -7.71 -34.12
C ASP A 127 13.36 -9.13 -33.57
N GLN A 128 12.30 -9.94 -33.64
CA GLN A 128 12.26 -11.11 -34.52
C GLN A 128 10.81 -11.53 -34.82
N GLU A 129 10.57 -11.83 -36.10
CA GLU A 129 9.29 -12.18 -36.73
C GLU A 129 8.64 -13.47 -36.22
N GLN A 130 7.33 -13.55 -36.47
CA GLN A 130 6.36 -14.56 -36.07
C GLN A 130 6.67 -16.00 -36.52
N PRO A 131 5.97 -16.98 -35.92
CA PRO A 131 5.01 -17.68 -36.78
C PRO A 131 3.59 -17.77 -36.20
N SER A 132 2.68 -17.93 -37.16
CA SER A 132 1.23 -17.90 -37.14
C SER A 132 0.54 -19.13 -36.50
N ILE A 133 -0.81 -19.09 -36.53
CA ILE A 133 -1.84 -20.05 -36.05
C ILE A 133 -2.48 -19.56 -34.74
N GLY A 134 -3.78 -19.31 -34.60
CA GLY A 134 -4.95 -19.44 -35.47
C GLY A 134 -6.20 -19.25 -34.59
N HIS A 135 -7.15 -18.43 -35.07
CA HIS A 135 -8.57 -18.29 -34.69
C HIS A 135 -9.07 -18.79 -33.32
N THR A 136 -9.74 -17.90 -32.56
CA THR A 136 -11.17 -18.06 -32.18
C THR A 136 -11.73 -16.72 -31.71
N THR A 137 -12.78 -16.29 -32.38
CA THR A 137 -13.64 -15.15 -32.08
C THR A 137 -14.65 -15.50 -30.99
N CYS A 138 -14.86 -14.62 -30.02
CA CYS A 138 -16.17 -14.43 -29.38
C CYS A 138 -16.22 -13.04 -28.71
N HIS A 139 -16.91 -12.09 -29.35
CA HIS A 139 -17.38 -10.87 -28.71
C HIS A 139 -18.90 -10.87 -28.79
N ASP A 140 -19.50 -10.95 -27.60
CA ASP A 140 -20.92 -10.82 -27.32
C ASP A 140 -21.19 -9.32 -27.10
N ASP A 141 -21.96 -8.69 -27.99
CA ASP A 141 -22.32 -7.28 -27.91
C ASP A 141 -23.67 -7.13 -27.20
N GLY A 142 -23.63 -6.49 -26.01
CA GLY A 142 -24.81 -6.23 -25.19
C GLY A 142 -24.74 -4.90 -24.44
N SER A 143 -25.52 -3.93 -24.93
CA SER A 143 -26.14 -2.79 -24.21
C SER A 143 -25.34 -1.49 -23.92
N ASN A 144 -25.47 -0.55 -24.86
CA ASN A 144 -26.09 0.79 -24.77
C ASN A 144 -25.96 1.65 -23.48
N LEU A 145 -25.35 2.84 -23.62
CA LEU A 145 -25.81 4.06 -22.94
C LEU A 145 -25.36 5.33 -23.72
N LYS A 146 -26.30 6.01 -24.37
CA LYS A 146 -26.15 7.36 -24.97
C LYS A 146 -26.22 8.44 -23.89
N SER A 147 -25.31 9.41 -23.93
CA SER A 147 -25.41 10.67 -23.18
C SER A 147 -25.38 11.86 -24.14
N SER A 148 -26.41 12.71 -24.05
CA SER A 148 -26.66 13.90 -24.88
C SER A 148 -25.90 15.13 -24.36
N ARG A 149 -25.26 15.86 -25.28
CA ARG A 149 -24.54 17.11 -25.03
C ARG A 149 -25.48 18.31 -25.23
N VAL A 150 -25.57 19.20 -24.24
CA VAL A 150 -26.35 20.45 -24.29
C VAL A 150 -25.45 21.57 -24.83
N GLU A 151 -25.85 22.18 -25.95
CA GLU A 151 -25.27 23.42 -26.49
C GLU A 151 -25.86 24.65 -25.81
N ARG A 152 -25.05 25.70 -25.70
CA ARG A 152 -25.34 26.95 -24.98
C ARG A 152 -25.22 28.10 -25.98
N GLU A 153 -26.34 28.67 -26.41
CA GLU A 153 -26.35 29.90 -27.22
C GLU A 153 -26.65 31.14 -26.36
N ARG A 154 -25.90 32.21 -26.64
CA ARG A 154 -26.04 33.55 -26.02
C ARG A 154 -26.93 34.41 -26.91
N GLY A 155 -27.97 35.01 -26.34
CA GLY A 155 -28.73 36.10 -26.97
C GLY A 155 -28.33 37.48 -26.40
N PRO A 156 -28.34 38.56 -27.20
CA PRO A 156 -28.02 39.90 -26.72
C PRO A 156 -29.25 40.65 -26.19
N VAL A 157 -28.97 41.54 -25.24
CA VAL A 157 -29.85 42.48 -24.55
C VAL A 157 -30.11 43.70 -25.46
N HIS A 158 -31.31 44.30 -25.38
CA HIS A 158 -31.70 45.72 -25.59
C HIS A 158 -33.20 45.74 -25.96
N SER A 159 -34.09 46.57 -25.42
CA SER A 159 -34.04 47.73 -24.52
C SER A 159 -35.33 47.79 -23.69
#